data_AF-A0A959RUM0-F1
#
_entry.id   AF-A0A959RUM0-F1
#
_cell.length_a   1.000
_cell.length_b   1.000
_cell.length_c   1.000
_cell.angle_alpha   90.00
_cell.angle_beta   90.00
_cell.angle_gamma   90.00
#
_symmetry.space_group_name_H-M   'P 1'
#
loop_
_entity.id
_entity.type
_entity.pdbx_description
1 polymer ?
#
loop_
_entity_poly.entity_id
_entity_poly.type
_entity_poly.pdbx_seq_one_letter_code
_entity_poly.pdbx_strand_id
1 'polypeptide(L)' 'GYLHNAGEINFDNVKRAVIYGSAMASFCVEQFSTKGLEDLDKLQIHDRFLEFRELSRFDYE' A
#
# COMPACT_ATOMS: atom_id res chain seq x y z
N GLY A 1 1.25 5.29 10.06
CA GLY A 1 1.86 4.83 8.80
C GLY A 1 2.58 3.52 9.02
N TYR A 2 2.77 2.71 7.97
CA TYR A 2 3.31 1.34 8.06
C TYR A 2 4.63 1.26 8.86
N LEU A 3 5.62 2.11 8.56
CA LEU A 3 6.93 2.08 9.22
C LEU A 3 6.87 2.35 10.73
N HIS A 4 6.00 3.25 11.17
CA HIS A 4 5.80 3.51 12.60
C HIS A 4 5.22 2.28 13.31
N ASN A 5 4.28 1.59 12.67
CA ASN A 5 3.68 0.37 13.21
C ASN A 5 4.64 -0.82 13.20
N ALA A 6 5.58 -0.86 12.25
CA ALA A 6 6.58 -1.92 12.14
C ALA A 6 7.66 -1.85 13.24
N GLY A 7 7.84 -0.69 13.89
CA GLY A 7 8.75 -0.52 15.04
C GLY A 7 10.25 -0.52 14.70
N GLU A 8 10.63 -0.99 13.51
CA GLU A 8 12.01 -1.03 13.04
C GLU A 8 12.13 -0.65 11.56
N ILE A 9 13.18 0.10 11.22
CA ILE A 9 13.50 0.48 9.84
C ILE A 9 14.55 -0.49 9.32
N ASN A 10 14.11 -1.50 8.58
CA ASN A 10 14.97 -2.42 7.84
C ASN A 10 14.51 -2.52 6.38
N PHE A 11 15.33 -3.13 5.53
CA PHE A 11 15.07 -3.20 4.10
C PHE A 11 13.73 -3.88 3.77
N ASP A 12 13.35 -4.93 4.51
CA ASP A 12 12.06 -5.61 4.27
C ASP A 12 10.86 -4.73 4.61
N ASN A 13 10.92 -4.05 5.76
CA ASN A 13 9.88 -3.12 6.19
C ASN A 13 9.76 -1.93 5.25
N VAL A 14 10.87 -1.42 4.70
CA VAL A 14 10.83 -0.34 3.71
C VAL A 14 10.18 -0.81 2.41
N LYS A 15 10.52 -2.01 1.89
CA LYS A 15 9.83 -2.57 0.70
C LYS A 15 8.32 -2.68 0.92
N ARG A 16 7.89 -3.22 2.05
CA ARG A 16 6.47 -3.34 2.39
C ARG A 16 5.82 -1.97 2.57
N ALA A 17 6.51 -1.00 3.17
CA ALA A 17 6.01 0.36 3.34
C ALA A 17 5.75 1.06 2.00
N VAL A 18 6.63 0.85 1.01
CA VAL A 18 6.45 1.37 -0.35
C VAL A 18 5.18 0.79 -0.98
N ILE A 19 5.00 -0.53 -0.91
CA ILE A 19 3.80 -1.20 -1.46
C ILE A 19 2.52 -0.70 -0.76
N TYR A 20 2.53 -0.58 0.58
CA TYR A 20 1.40 -0.01 1.33
C TYR A 20 1.12 1.44 0.94
N GLY A 21 2.17 2.25 0.73
CA GLY A 21 2.04 3.63 0.27
C GLY A 21 1.40 3.71 -1.13
N SER A 22 1.86 2.87 -2.06
CA SER A 22 1.28 2.75 -3.41
C SER A 22 -0.18 2.32 -3.37
N ALA A 23 -0.53 1.35 -2.52
CA ALA A 23 -1.90 0.91 -2.31
C ALA A 23 -2.80 2.07 -1.81
N MET A 24 -2.37 2.80 -0.78
CA MET A 24 -3.12 3.96 -0.28
C MET A 24 -3.27 5.07 -1.33
N ALA A 25 -2.19 5.38 -2.07
CA ALA A 25 -2.19 6.42 -3.09
C ALA A 25 -3.14 6.10 -4.25
N SER A 26 -3.34 4.81 -4.56
CA SER A 26 -4.28 4.41 -5.60
C SER A 26 -5.73 4.81 -5.28
N PHE A 27 -6.16 4.75 -4.01
CA PHE A 27 -7.49 5.20 -3.59
C PHE A 27 -7.63 6.73 -3.54
N CYS A 28 -6.53 7.47 -3.35
CA CYS A 28 -6.53 8.94 -3.36
C CYS A 28 -7.01 9.55 -4.69
N VAL A 29 -6.90 8.82 -5.81
CA VAL A 29 -7.23 9.32 -7.15
C VAL A 29 -8.51 8.73 -7.73
N GLU A 30 -9.17 7.82 -7.02
CA GLU A 30 -10.39 7.15 -7.50
C GLU A 30 -11.64 8.03 -7.37
N GLN A 31 -11.63 9.02 -6.46
CA GLN A 31 -12.75 9.93 -6.23
C GLN A 31 -12.28 11.37 -6.04
N PHE A 32 -13.20 12.32 -6.20
CA PHE A 32 -12.90 13.73 -5.96
C PHE A 32 -12.67 14.00 -4.47
N SER A 33 -11.61 14.77 -4.17
CA SER A 33 -11.23 15.13 -2.80
C SER A 33 -10.91 13.89 -1.94
N THR A 34 -11.14 13.98 -0.63
CA THR A 34 -10.84 12.96 0.39
C THR A 34 -11.80 11.78 0.41
N LYS A 35 -12.85 11.78 -0.42
CA LYS A 35 -13.92 10.76 -0.38
C LYS A 35 -13.41 9.33 -0.55
N GLY A 36 -12.43 9.13 -1.45
CA GLY A 36 -11.82 7.82 -1.67
C GLY A 36 -11.07 7.27 -0.45
N LEU A 37 -10.72 8.12 0.52
CA LEU A 37 -10.07 7.72 1.77
C LEU A 37 -11.05 7.64 2.96
N GLU A 38 -12.14 8.42 2.94
CA GLU A 38 -13.14 8.44 4.00
C GLU A 38 -13.90 7.11 4.12
N ASP A 39 -14.21 6.48 2.97
CA ASP A 39 -14.94 5.22 2.90
C ASP A 39 -14.02 3.99 2.86
N LEU A 40 -12.71 4.17 3.02
CA LEU A 40 -11.71 3.12 2.80
C LEU A 40 -11.61 2.16 3.99
N ASP A 41 -11.76 0.87 3.71
CA ASP A 41 -11.66 -0.20 4.69
C ASP A 41 -10.30 -0.94 4.66
N LYS A 42 -9.94 -1.59 5.77
CA LYS A 42 -8.68 -2.35 5.91
C LYS A 42 -8.57 -3.53 4.93
N LEU A 43 -9.67 -4.19 4.61
CA LEU A 43 -9.76 -5.28 3.66
C LEU A 43 -9.44 -4.77 2.25
N GLN A 44 -10.06 -3.67 1.81
CA GLN A 44 -9.72 -3.02 0.53
C GLN A 44 -8.24 -2.64 0.43
N ILE A 45 -7.66 -2.08 1.51
CA ILE A 45 -6.23 -1.77 1.54
C ILE A 45 -5.39 -3.04 1.41
N HIS A 46 -5.80 -4.12 2.09
CA HIS A 46 -5.10 -5.40 2.05
C HIS A 46 -5.15 -6.04 0.65
N ASP A 47 -6.32 -6.06 0.02
CA ASP A 47 -6.51 -6.59 -1.32
C ASP A 47 -5.67 -5.81 -2.33
N ARG A 48 -5.71 -4.48 -2.29
CA ARG A 48 -4.88 -3.61 -3.14
C ARG A 48 -3.38 -3.78 -2.86
N PHE A 49 -2.98 -4.02 -1.61
CA PHE A 49 -1.60 -4.34 -1.26
C PHE A 49 -1.14 -5.65 -1.93
N LEU A 50 -1.98 -6.69 -1.96
CA LEU A 50 -1.65 -7.94 -2.63
C LEU A 50 -1.48 -7.72 -4.14
N GLU A 51 -2.37 -6.97 -4.78
CA GLU A 51 -2.25 -6.59 -6.20
C GLU A 51 -0.92 -5.89 -6.49
N PHE A 52 -0.56 -4.85 -5.74
CA PHE A 52 0.71 -4.15 -5.92
C PHE A 52 1.92 -5.04 -5.61
N ARG A 53 1.82 -5.94 -4.63
CA ARG A 53 2.89 -6.88 -4.31
C ARG A 53 3.14 -7.82 -5.48
N GLU A 54 2.10 -8.40 -6.07
CA GLU A 54 2.24 -9.27 -7.23
C GLU A 54 2.80 -8.51 -8.44
N LEU A 55 2.36 -7.27 -8.70
CA LEU A 55 2.95 -6.42 -9.76
C LEU A 55 4.42 -6.08 -9.50
N SER A 56 4.84 -5.99 -8.24
CA SER A 56 6.22 -5.68 -7.87
C SER A 56 7.16 -6.88 -7.86
N ARG A 57 6.62 -8.10 -8.01
CA ARG A 57 7.44 -9.31 -8.18
C ARG A 57 8.01 -9.29 -9.59
N PHE A 58 9.25 -8.81 -9.71
CA PHE A 58 10.03 -8.99 -10.92
C PHE A 58 10.59 -10.40 -10.93
N ASP A 59 10.02 -11.26 -11.78
CA ASP A 59 10.70 -12.50 -12.19
C ASP A 59 11.83 -12.08 -13.15
N TYR A 60 13.08 -12.19 -12.70
CA TYR A 60 14.23 -12.05 -13.59
C TYR A 60 14.32 -13.34 -14.42
N GLU A 61 14.10 -13.25 -15.74
CA GLU A 61 14.56 -14.25 -16.72
C GLU A 61 16.09 -14.18 -16.91
#